data_AF-A0A7C5SWQ0-F1
#
_entry.id   AF-A0A7C5SWQ0-F1
#
_cell.length_a   1.000
_cell.length_b   1.000
_cell.length_c   1.000
_cell.angle_alpha   90.00
_cell.angle_beta   90.00
_cell.angle_gamma   90.00
#
_symmetry.space_group_name_H-M   'P 1'
#
loop_
_entity.id
_entity.type
_entity.pdbx_description
1 polymer ?
#
loop_
_entity_poly.entity_id
_entity_poly.type
_entity_poly.pdbx_seq_one_letter_code
_entity_poly.pdbx_strand_id
1 'polypeptide(L)'
;MQSKNVRNYSKVVEGTVVVLDLDKFKEVTKEKGFDEYKPNVITGTLTHLVENFVRKWNAYVLYGLDYFRGTEEAIIAIPLTKPEEILDDLERIRKEIERLGATISIGVSYGVIVNVKPRDRREAYRNITVKNALKALREAKRKGGNRIVVK
;
A
#
# COMPACT_ATOMS: atom_id res chain seq x y z
N MET A 1 21.18 -32.36 -22.64
CA MET A 1 20.34 -31.99 -21.48
C MET A 1 20.77 -30.62 -20.98
N GLN A 2 19.97 -29.59 -21.21
CA GLN A 2 20.27 -28.21 -20.77
C GLN A 2 20.06 -28.09 -19.26
N SER A 3 21.07 -27.57 -18.57
CA SER A 3 21.05 -27.20 -17.16
C SER A 3 20.08 -26.04 -16.93
N LYS A 4 18.80 -26.34 -16.70
CA LYS A 4 17.85 -25.41 -16.10
C LYS A 4 18.19 -25.24 -14.62
N ASN A 5 19.00 -24.24 -14.28
CA ASN A 5 19.02 -23.65 -12.93
C ASN A 5 19.86 -22.36 -12.85
N VAL A 6 19.61 -21.41 -13.75
CA VAL A 6 19.96 -20.02 -13.46
C VAL A 6 18.79 -19.40 -12.71
N ARG A 7 18.81 -19.43 -11.37
CA ARG A 7 17.95 -18.56 -10.57
C ARG A 7 18.31 -17.14 -10.94
N ASN A 8 17.42 -16.48 -11.66
CA ASN A 8 17.62 -15.13 -12.18
C ASN A 8 17.55 -14.13 -11.01
N TYR A 9 18.62 -14.02 -10.21
CA TYR A 9 18.79 -13.07 -9.11
C TYR A 9 19.06 -11.63 -9.60
N SER A 10 18.92 -11.36 -10.89
CA SER A 10 19.27 -10.10 -11.56
C SER A 10 18.30 -8.93 -11.33
N LYS A 11 17.31 -9.03 -10.43
CA LYS A 11 16.26 -8.02 -10.23
C LYS A 11 15.96 -7.71 -8.77
N VAL A 12 17.01 -7.69 -7.95
CA VAL A 12 16.93 -7.28 -6.55
C VAL A 12 17.43 -5.85 -6.48
N VAL A 13 16.59 -4.93 -5.99
CA VAL A 13 16.96 -3.53 -5.77
C VAL A 13 16.51 -3.13 -4.37
N GLU A 14 17.16 -2.13 -3.79
CA GLU A 14 16.64 -1.53 -2.55
C GLU A 14 15.50 -0.57 -2.90
N GLY A 15 14.58 -0.37 -1.95
CA GLY A 15 13.46 0.52 -2.13
C GLY A 15 12.51 0.49 -0.94
N THR A 16 11.45 1.27 -1.07
CA THR A 16 10.43 1.41 -0.03
C THR A 16 9.20 0.59 -0.39
N VAL A 17 8.64 -0.12 0.59
CA VAL A 17 7.30 -0.69 0.52
C VAL A 17 6.36 0.10 1.41
N VAL A 18 5.22 0.48 0.85
CA VAL A 18 4.11 1.12 1.55
C VAL A 18 2.93 0.15 1.58
N VAL A 19 2.30 0.02 2.74
CA VAL A 19 0.99 -0.63 2.90
C VAL A 19 0.01 0.38 3.47
N LEU A 20 -1.11 0.57 2.78
CA LEU A 20 -2.21 1.48 3.11
C LEU A 20 -3.44 0.64 3.44
N ASP A 21 -4.21 1.00 4.45
CA ASP A 21 -5.46 0.31 4.80
C ASP A 21 -6.41 1.25 5.57
N LEU A 22 -7.64 1.41 5.07
CA LEU A 22 -8.68 2.21 5.71
C LEU A 22 -9.08 1.64 7.07
N ASP A 23 -9.04 2.48 8.10
CA ASP A 23 -9.32 2.06 9.47
C ASP A 23 -10.82 1.87 9.69
N LYS A 24 -11.20 0.69 10.20
CA LYS A 24 -12.58 0.31 10.53
C LYS A 24 -13.59 0.61 9.41
N PHE A 25 -13.18 0.47 8.15
CA PHE A 25 -13.96 0.98 7.03
C PHE A 25 -15.37 0.39 6.92
N LYS A 26 -15.56 -0.87 7.34
CA LYS A 26 -16.90 -1.49 7.43
C LYS A 26 -17.86 -0.71 8.34
N GLU A 27 -17.37 -0.18 9.46
CA GLU A 27 -18.17 0.66 10.38
C GLU A 27 -18.51 1.99 9.70
N VAL A 28 -17.52 2.64 9.07
CA VAL A 28 -17.70 3.90 8.32
C VAL A 28 -18.74 3.75 7.21
N THR A 29 -18.65 2.68 6.42
CA THR A 29 -19.60 2.36 5.34
C THR A 29 -21.02 2.23 5.88
N LYS A 30 -21.19 1.53 7.02
CA LYS A 30 -22.50 1.36 7.66
C LYS A 30 -23.06 2.69 8.18
N GLU A 31 -22.24 3.49 8.86
CA GLU A 31 -22.64 4.79 9.42
C GLU A 31 -23.04 5.79 8.32
N LYS A 32 -22.35 5.75 7.18
CA LYS A 32 -22.60 6.65 6.05
C LYS A 32 -23.63 6.11 5.05
N GLY A 33 -24.15 4.90 5.26
CA GLY A 33 -25.11 4.27 4.35
C GLY A 33 -24.54 3.96 2.97
N PHE A 34 -23.23 3.70 2.87
CA PHE A 34 -22.58 3.35 1.62
C PHE A 34 -22.80 1.88 1.24
N ASP A 35 -22.80 1.60 -0.05
CA ASP A 35 -22.78 0.23 -0.59
C ASP A 35 -21.34 -0.31 -0.56
N GLU A 36 -21.12 -1.43 0.14
CA GLU A 36 -19.80 -2.06 0.31
C GLU A 36 -19.26 -2.75 -0.96
N TYR A 37 -20.09 -2.89 -2.00
CA TYR A 37 -19.71 -3.50 -3.28
C TYR A 37 -19.47 -2.48 -4.39
N LYS A 38 -19.67 -1.19 -4.10
CA LYS A 38 -19.52 -0.11 -5.06
C LYS A 38 -18.55 0.94 -4.53
N PRO A 39 -17.84 1.64 -5.43
CA PRO A 39 -16.97 2.73 -5.04
C PRO A 39 -17.84 3.85 -4.46
N ASN A 40 -17.38 4.41 -3.34
CA ASN A 40 -17.95 5.61 -2.74
C ASN A 40 -16.91 6.73 -2.78
N VAL A 41 -17.28 7.91 -2.27
CA VAL A 41 -16.39 9.08 -2.29
C VAL A 41 -15.04 8.81 -1.61
N ILE A 42 -14.99 7.94 -0.60
CA ILE A 42 -13.77 7.64 0.16
C ILE A 42 -12.90 6.65 -0.61
N THR A 43 -13.43 5.50 -1.00
CA THR A 43 -12.67 4.46 -1.70
C THR A 43 -12.28 4.89 -3.12
N GLY A 44 -13.15 5.64 -3.81
CA GLY A 44 -12.84 6.24 -5.11
C GLY A 44 -11.74 7.30 -5.02
N THR A 45 -11.78 8.17 -3.99
CA THR A 45 -10.70 9.13 -3.74
C THR A 45 -9.38 8.41 -3.42
N LEU A 46 -9.41 7.37 -2.57
CA LEU A 46 -8.21 6.59 -2.28
C LEU A 46 -7.64 5.93 -3.55
N THR A 47 -8.50 5.38 -4.42
CA THR A 47 -8.08 4.83 -5.72
C THR A 47 -7.29 5.87 -6.53
N HIS A 48 -7.81 7.09 -6.69
CA HIS A 48 -7.13 8.15 -7.44
C HIS A 48 -5.85 8.65 -6.77
N LEU A 49 -5.85 8.78 -5.44
CA LEU A 49 -4.68 9.18 -4.67
C LEU A 49 -3.55 8.14 -4.82
N VAL A 50 -3.88 6.85 -4.71
CA VAL A 50 -2.93 5.76 -4.91
C VAL A 50 -2.44 5.73 -6.35
N GLU A 51 -3.31 5.88 -7.34
CA GLU A 51 -2.93 5.94 -8.75
C GLU A 51 -1.93 7.08 -9.01
N ASN A 52 -2.22 8.29 -8.52
CA ASN A 52 -1.33 9.45 -8.68
C ASN A 52 0.00 9.26 -7.97
N PHE A 53 -0.02 8.70 -6.75
CA PHE A 53 1.19 8.36 -6.00
C PHE A 53 2.06 7.37 -6.77
N VAL A 54 1.45 6.30 -7.30
CA VAL A 54 2.14 5.27 -8.07
C VAL A 54 2.76 5.86 -9.35
N ARG A 55 2.02 6.71 -10.06
CA ARG A 55 2.52 7.40 -11.26
C ARG A 55 3.70 8.33 -10.95
N LYS A 56 3.57 9.17 -9.90
CA LYS A 56 4.61 10.14 -9.50
C LYS A 56 5.94 9.45 -9.19
N TRP A 57 5.88 8.33 -8.46
CA TRP A 57 7.07 7.64 -7.97
C TRP A 57 7.54 6.47 -8.85
N ASN A 58 6.93 6.29 -10.04
CA ASN A 58 7.18 5.14 -10.91
C ASN A 58 7.10 3.80 -10.15
N ALA A 59 6.13 3.70 -9.24
CA ALA A 59 6.00 2.58 -8.31
C ALA A 59 5.25 1.39 -8.93
N TYR A 60 5.31 0.25 -8.24
CA TYR A 60 4.57 -0.96 -8.59
C TYR A 60 3.49 -1.25 -7.55
N VAL A 61 2.25 -1.38 -8.01
CA VAL A 61 1.17 -1.91 -7.18
C VAL A 61 1.30 -3.44 -7.13
N LEU A 62 1.58 -3.96 -5.94
CA LEU A 62 1.65 -5.39 -5.68
C LEU A 62 0.25 -5.97 -5.42
N TYR A 63 -0.65 -5.18 -4.84
CA TYR A 63 -2.01 -5.58 -4.48
C TYR A 63 -2.93 -4.37 -4.19
N GLY A 64 -4.24 -4.55 -4.37
CA GLY A 64 -5.28 -3.75 -3.70
C GLY A 64 -5.87 -2.56 -4.46
N LEU A 65 -5.19 -2.05 -5.50
CA LEU A 65 -5.77 -1.00 -6.35
C LEU A 65 -6.97 -1.53 -7.15
N ASP A 66 -8.18 -1.06 -6.82
CA ASP A 66 -9.43 -1.51 -7.43
C ASP A 66 -10.28 -0.31 -7.87
N TYR A 67 -10.49 -0.19 -9.19
CA TYR A 67 -11.30 0.88 -9.79
C TYR A 67 -12.79 0.53 -9.83
N PHE A 68 -13.13 -0.76 -9.79
CA PHE A 68 -14.51 -1.23 -9.92
C PHE A 68 -15.23 -1.22 -8.57
N ARG A 69 -14.53 -1.60 -7.49
CA ARG A 69 -15.08 -1.60 -6.12
C ARG A 69 -14.61 -0.41 -5.28
N GLY A 70 -13.55 0.26 -5.71
CA GLY A 70 -12.84 1.25 -4.91
C GLY A 70 -11.77 0.60 -4.04
N THR A 71 -10.71 1.35 -3.75
CA THR A 71 -9.56 0.86 -2.99
C THR A 71 -9.83 1.02 -1.50
N GLU A 72 -9.67 -0.06 -0.72
CA GLU A 72 -9.68 -0.05 0.75
C GLU A 72 -8.29 -0.27 1.34
N GLU A 73 -7.50 -1.14 0.70
CA GLU A 73 -6.11 -1.43 1.05
C GLU A 73 -5.24 -1.45 -0.20
N ALA A 74 -3.97 -1.11 -0.08
CA ALA A 74 -3.00 -1.24 -1.18
C ALA A 74 -1.60 -1.57 -0.66
N ILE A 75 -0.87 -2.37 -1.44
CA ILE A 75 0.57 -2.66 -1.23
C ILE A 75 1.33 -2.13 -2.43
N ILE A 76 2.28 -1.24 -2.17
CA ILE A 76 3.01 -0.49 -3.20
C ILE A 76 4.51 -0.66 -2.94
N ALA A 77 5.27 -1.02 -3.98
CA ALA A 77 6.73 -1.10 -3.94
C ALA A 77 7.34 0.00 -4.81
N ILE A 78 8.30 0.73 -4.27
CA ILE A 78 8.90 1.91 -4.88
C ILE A 78 10.42 1.69 -4.95
N PRO A 79 10.95 1.30 -6.12
CA PRO A 79 12.37 1.06 -6.29
C PRO A 79 13.20 2.30 -6.02
N LEU A 80 14.40 2.09 -5.47
CA LEU A 80 15.47 3.09 -5.34
C LEU A 80 15.04 4.37 -4.60
N THR A 81 13.98 4.28 -3.81
CA THR A 81 13.39 5.41 -3.08
C THR A 81 13.42 5.11 -1.60
N LYS A 82 13.91 6.04 -0.80
CA LYS A 82 13.93 5.96 0.66
C LYS A 82 12.62 6.45 1.27
N PRO A 83 12.25 6.01 2.49
CA PRO A 83 10.97 6.40 3.10
C PRO A 83 10.79 7.90 3.25
N GLU A 84 11.82 8.63 3.66
CA GLU A 84 11.78 10.08 3.91
C GLU A 84 11.35 10.89 2.67
N GLU A 85 11.63 10.40 1.47
CA GLU A 85 11.31 11.09 0.21
C GLU A 85 9.80 11.10 -0.08
N ILE A 86 9.06 10.11 0.45
CA ILE A 86 7.64 9.90 0.15
C ILE A 86 6.71 10.30 1.31
N LEU A 87 7.25 10.61 2.50
CA LEU A 87 6.45 10.83 3.71
C LEU A 87 5.43 11.96 3.54
N ASP A 88 5.81 13.05 2.87
CA ASP A 88 4.92 14.19 2.64
C ASP A 88 3.73 13.82 1.75
N ASP A 89 3.94 12.97 0.74
CA ASP A 89 2.85 12.49 -0.11
C ASP A 89 1.94 11.53 0.66
N LEU A 90 2.51 10.63 1.47
CA LEU A 90 1.73 9.72 2.31
C LEU A 90 0.90 10.50 3.34
N GLU A 91 1.45 11.57 3.91
CA GLU A 91 0.74 12.43 4.85
C GLU A 91 -0.37 13.22 4.16
N ARG A 92 -0.18 13.64 2.90
CA ARG A 92 -1.26 14.21 2.09
C ARG A 92 -2.38 13.20 1.88
N ILE A 93 -2.07 11.96 1.49
CA ILE A 93 -3.08 10.89 1.34
C ILE A 93 -3.86 10.72 2.66
N ARG A 94 -3.14 10.61 3.79
CA ARG A 94 -3.76 10.46 5.11
C ARG A 94 -4.73 11.60 5.43
N LYS A 95 -4.30 12.85 5.23
CA LYS A 95 -5.10 14.05 5.48
C LYS A 95 -6.31 14.16 4.55
N GLU A 96 -6.19 13.80 3.27
CA GLU A 96 -7.35 13.84 2.36
C GLU A 96 -8.42 12.81 2.77
N ILE A 97 -8.01 11.59 3.15
CA ILE A 97 -8.95 10.59 3.66
C ILE A 97 -9.61 11.05 4.97
N GLU A 98 -8.83 11.64 5.86
CA GLU A 98 -9.33 12.24 7.11
C GLU A 98 -10.41 13.30 6.86
N ARG A 99 -10.23 14.19 5.88
CA ARG A 99 -11.22 15.20 5.51
C ARG A 99 -12.54 14.61 5.00
N LEU A 100 -12.50 13.42 4.40
CA LEU A 100 -13.70 12.72 3.93
C LEU A 100 -14.42 11.96 5.06
N GLY A 101 -13.93 12.06 6.30
CA GLY A 101 -14.51 11.42 7.47
C GLY A 101 -14.25 9.91 7.56
N ALA A 102 -13.14 9.44 7.01
CA ALA A 102 -12.55 8.14 7.29
C ALA A 102 -11.12 8.34 7.81
N THR A 103 -10.48 7.28 8.29
CA THR A 103 -9.05 7.34 8.64
C THR A 103 -8.30 6.22 7.94
N ILE A 104 -7.00 6.39 7.75
CA ILE A 104 -6.14 5.42 7.08
C ILE A 104 -4.86 5.21 7.87
N SER A 105 -4.49 3.95 8.05
CA SER A 105 -3.20 3.58 8.63
C SER A 105 -2.22 3.22 7.53
N ILE A 106 -0.98 3.64 7.70
CA ILE A 106 0.08 3.47 6.71
C ILE A 106 1.30 2.84 7.37
N GLY A 107 1.72 1.69 6.86
CA GLY A 107 2.96 1.03 7.23
C GLY A 107 4.01 1.19 6.12
N VAL A 108 5.21 1.61 6.48
CA VAL A 108 6.32 1.83 5.55
C VAL A 108 7.51 1.01 5.99
N SER A 109 8.22 0.41 5.04
CA SER A 109 9.52 -0.22 5.31
C SER A 109 10.48 -0.07 4.15
N TYR A 110 11.77 0.02 4.47
CA TYR A 110 12.85 0.11 3.49
C TYR A 110 13.69 -1.17 3.49
N GLY A 111 14.13 -1.56 2.30
CA GLY A 111 15.08 -2.65 2.15
C GLY A 111 14.97 -3.29 0.78
N VAL A 112 15.33 -4.56 0.71
CA VAL A 112 15.35 -5.30 -0.54
C VAL A 112 13.93 -5.51 -1.08
N ILE A 113 13.67 -5.04 -2.30
CA ILE A 113 12.46 -5.33 -3.07
C ILE A 113 12.79 -6.23 -4.26
N VAL A 114 11.85 -7.12 -4.59
CA VAL A 114 11.93 -7.94 -5.80
C VAL A 114 11.16 -7.21 -6.89
N ASN A 115 11.86 -6.76 -7.93
CA ASN A 115 11.26 -5.93 -8.97
C ASN A 115 10.53 -6.77 -10.04
N VAL A 116 9.53 -7.53 -9.59
CA VAL A 116 8.69 -8.37 -10.44
C VAL A 116 7.25 -8.30 -9.92
N LYS A 117 6.29 -8.02 -10.83
CA LYS A 117 4.86 -8.07 -10.49
C LYS A 117 4.53 -9.47 -9.97
N PRO A 118 3.97 -9.60 -8.75
CA PRO A 118 3.65 -10.90 -8.19
C PRO A 118 2.56 -11.59 -9.03
N ARG A 119 2.69 -12.90 -9.21
CA ARG A 119 1.71 -13.72 -9.94
C ARG A 119 0.44 -13.94 -9.13
N ASP A 120 0.58 -13.98 -7.81
CA ASP A 120 -0.52 -14.20 -6.89
C ASP A 120 -0.35 -13.40 -5.57
N ARG A 121 -1.44 -13.34 -4.79
CA ARG A 121 -1.43 -12.67 -3.48
C ARG A 121 -0.39 -13.27 -2.54
N ARG A 122 -0.11 -14.56 -2.60
CA ARG A 122 0.86 -15.21 -1.70
C ARG A 122 2.28 -14.72 -2.00
N GLU A 123 2.61 -14.52 -3.27
CA GLU A 123 3.89 -14.02 -3.74
C GLU A 123 4.10 -12.55 -3.34
N ALA A 124 3.06 -11.71 -3.45
CA ALA A 124 3.11 -10.30 -3.03
C ALA A 124 3.56 -10.13 -1.56
N TYR A 125 3.31 -11.12 -0.69
CA TYR A 125 3.58 -11.06 0.75
C TYR A 125 4.85 -11.83 1.17
N ARG A 126 5.58 -12.45 0.23
CA ARG A 126 6.79 -13.25 0.55
C ARG A 126 7.99 -12.39 0.92
N ASN A 127 8.12 -11.23 0.29
CA ASN A 127 9.25 -10.31 0.47
C ASN A 127 9.32 -9.78 1.92
N ILE A 128 10.54 -9.73 2.48
CA ILE A 128 10.76 -9.34 3.88
C ILE A 128 10.40 -7.87 4.14
N THR A 129 10.66 -6.99 3.20
CA THR A 129 10.32 -5.55 3.26
C THR A 129 8.81 -5.38 3.28
N VAL A 130 8.05 -6.16 2.50
CA VAL A 130 6.58 -6.20 2.58
C VAL A 130 6.11 -6.67 3.96
N LYS A 131 6.71 -7.73 4.51
CA LYS A 131 6.38 -8.21 5.86
C LYS A 131 6.67 -7.17 6.93
N ASN A 132 7.73 -6.39 6.79
CA ASN A 132 8.06 -5.32 7.72
C ASN A 132 7.10 -4.13 7.59
N ALA A 133 6.72 -3.74 6.37
CA ALA A 133 5.70 -2.72 6.15
C ALA A 133 4.33 -3.15 6.73
N LEU A 134 3.96 -4.43 6.61
CA LEU A 134 2.77 -4.98 7.28
C LEU A 134 2.87 -4.96 8.82
N LYS A 135 4.07 -5.20 9.39
CA LYS A 135 4.29 -5.06 10.84
C LYS A 135 4.13 -3.59 11.26
N ALA A 136 4.65 -2.66 10.47
CA ALA A 136 4.50 -1.22 10.69
C ALA A 136 3.03 -0.79 10.62
N LEU A 137 2.27 -1.27 9.63
CA LEU A 137 0.83 -1.03 9.53
C LEU A 137 0.08 -1.54 10.78
N ARG A 138 0.38 -2.76 11.22
CA ARG A 138 -0.23 -3.33 12.45
C ARG A 138 0.14 -2.53 13.69
N GLU A 139 1.31 -1.93 13.72
CA GLU A 139 1.72 -1.02 14.80
C GLU A 139 0.94 0.29 14.72
N ALA A 140 0.78 0.88 13.53
CA ALA A 140 -0.05 2.07 13.31
C ALA A 140 -1.48 1.86 13.83
N LYS A 141 -2.12 0.75 13.43
CA LYS A 141 -3.47 0.38 13.87
C LYS A 141 -3.55 0.17 15.40
N ARG A 142 -2.58 -0.54 15.99
CA ARG A 142 -2.53 -0.76 17.45
C ARG A 142 -2.37 0.52 18.26
N LYS A 143 -1.70 1.54 17.70
CA LYS A 143 -1.51 2.84 18.35
C LYS A 143 -2.72 3.79 18.18
N GLY A 144 -3.85 3.31 17.65
CA GLY A 144 -5.08 4.09 17.48
C GLY A 144 -5.41 4.47 16.04
N GLY A 145 -4.67 3.93 15.06
CA GLY A 145 -4.90 4.19 13.64
C GLY A 145 -4.47 5.59 13.19
N ASN A 146 -4.93 5.98 11.99
CA ASN A 146 -4.76 7.31 11.40
C ASN A 146 -3.32 7.85 11.45
N ARG A 147 -2.34 7.02 11.10
CA ARG A 147 -0.92 7.39 11.21
C ARG A 147 -0.04 6.61 10.27
N ILE A 148 1.15 7.17 10.07
CA ILE A 148 2.25 6.55 9.33
C ILE A 148 3.25 5.99 10.34
N VAL A 149 3.65 4.73 10.16
CA VAL A 149 4.75 4.12 10.91
C VAL A 149 5.80 3.63 9.91
N VAL A 150 7.05 4.01 10.12
CA VAL A 150 8.21 3.59 9.31
C VAL A 150 9.03 2.57 10.11
N LYS A 151 9.46 1.49 9.45
CA LYS A 151 10.23 0.41 10.08
C LYS A 151 11.33 -0.17 9.20
#